data_AF-A0A350IYU2-F1
#
_entry.id   AF-A0A350IYU2-F1
#
_cell.length_a   1.000
_cell.length_b   1.000
_cell.length_c   1.000
_cell.angle_alpha   90.00
_cell.angle_beta   90.00
_cell.angle_gamma   90.00
#
_symmetry.space_group_name_H-M   'P 1'
#
loop_
_entity.id
_entity.type
_entity.pdbx_description
1 polymer ?
#
loop_
_entity_poly.entity_id
_entity_poly.type
_entity_poly.pdbx_seq_one_letter_code
_entity_poly.pdbx_strand_id
1 'polypeptide(L)'
;MECRKELVEQYRKWILHHTNSRYRISENCNGTIELQTENYIASIYFYEEEIIELRIESIREGNTEFFLHFQMTEIDHARTLFEELEKTLLTLDDAHPLKILLCCTSGLTTSYFASELNKAAEALNFKMNFKALPIREVYEKGFGYDAVLLAPQVSYEREHLQIALKGASVMNIPPHIFARYECGDLIDLVRNELREEKNQRTLNSERVLRFFETKEKILCIAVINSKSTIHIEYRYYDRGEAKISGRIEQDSLDFRDLESVIETVLRDYPEIGTIGLSVPGMVDDGSVTLPAMDAYGENIVTYLKRKFNKRVLAFNDVNMISTGVYWLEDRYRSIITYFLPRHGVTGGAGIVVNGHLVKGEHNLAGEATYISNLVSYSRPMRQLIETQEGLCELLAKTLVPMIATIGPQAVYIASDDLQDICGVRKEMEKYLPASYIPDLIKLQSKENYMMVGLFLRCIWAIDDENFRKNGLANTFVIPENNFK
;
A
#
# COMPACT_ATOMS: atom_id res chain seq x y z
N MET A 1 43.35 20.91 23.90
CA MET A 1 42.01 20.92 24.53
C MET A 1 41.39 22.24 24.17
N GLU A 2 40.38 22.23 23.31
CA GLU A 2 39.57 23.44 23.07
C GLU A 2 38.94 23.91 24.37
N CYS A 3 38.77 25.22 24.51
CA CYS A 3 38.09 25.78 25.68
C CYS A 3 36.60 25.37 25.62
N ARG A 4 36.00 24.94 26.75
CA ARG A 4 34.58 24.53 26.79
C ARG A 4 33.63 25.61 26.27
N LYS A 5 33.96 26.88 26.50
CA LYS A 5 33.23 28.03 25.96
C LYS A 5 33.26 28.08 24.43
N GLU A 6 34.40 27.75 23.82
CA GLU A 6 34.51 27.68 22.36
C GLU A 6 33.67 26.53 21.80
N LEU A 7 33.61 25.39 22.51
CA LEU A 7 32.78 24.25 22.12
C LEU A 7 31.28 24.58 22.17
N VAL A 8 30.81 25.30 23.20
CA VAL A 8 29.43 25.77 23.29
C VAL A 8 29.10 26.67 22.09
N GLU A 9 30.00 27.60 21.75
CA GLU A 9 29.77 28.54 20.65
C GLU A 9 29.78 27.86 19.27
N GLN A 10 30.65 26.85 19.10
CA GLN A 10 30.66 26.01 17.90
C GLN A 10 29.37 25.20 17.78
N TYR A 11 28.91 24.59 18.87
CA TYR A 11 27.67 23.81 18.90
C TYR A 11 26.44 24.68 18.63
N ARG A 12 26.38 25.88 19.22
CA ARG A 12 25.34 26.87 18.99
C ARG A 12 25.24 27.28 17.51
N LYS A 13 26.38 27.63 16.90
CA LYS A 13 26.45 27.95 15.46
C LYS A 13 26.04 26.76 14.61
N TRP A 14 26.46 25.55 14.98
CA TRP A 14 26.11 24.32 14.27
C TRP A 14 24.60 24.07 14.27
N ILE A 15 23.91 24.25 15.41
CA ILE A 15 22.45 24.15 15.49
C ILE A 15 21.77 25.19 14.58
N LEU A 16 22.20 26.45 14.62
CA LEU A 16 21.57 27.53 13.83
C LEU A 16 21.75 27.36 12.31
N HIS A 17 22.77 26.62 11.87
CA HIS A 17 22.95 26.27 10.45
C HIS A 17 22.24 24.97 10.06
N HIS A 18 21.66 24.26 11.03
CA HIS A 18 20.88 23.07 10.78
C HIS A 18 19.58 23.45 10.08
N THR A 19 19.19 22.68 9.06
CA THR A 19 17.99 22.96 8.28
C THR A 19 17.20 21.69 8.10
N ASN A 20 15.90 21.76 8.39
CA ASN A 20 14.96 20.69 8.18
C ASN A 20 13.66 21.32 7.67
N SER A 21 13.02 20.73 6.65
CA SER A 21 11.77 21.27 6.10
C SER A 21 10.59 21.22 7.07
N ARG A 22 10.74 20.51 8.20
CA ARG A 22 9.67 20.19 9.13
C ARG A 22 9.55 21.09 10.36
N TYR A 23 10.57 21.86 10.68
CA TYR A 23 10.53 22.83 11.76
C TYR A 23 11.32 24.08 11.37
N ARG A 24 11.04 25.18 12.04
CA ARG A 24 11.80 26.43 11.89
C ARG A 24 12.72 26.60 13.07
N ILE A 25 13.98 26.92 12.80
CA ILE A 25 14.93 27.31 13.84
C ILE A 25 14.92 28.82 13.99
N SER A 26 14.79 29.30 15.22
CA SER A 26 14.97 30.69 15.57
C SER A 26 15.73 30.84 16.88
N GLU A 27 16.33 32.00 17.10
CA GLU A 27 16.96 32.36 18.35
C GLU A 27 16.19 33.53 18.96
N ASN A 28 15.80 33.42 20.23
CA ASN A 28 15.08 34.47 20.92
C ASN A 28 16.04 35.48 21.59
N CYS A 29 15.51 36.58 22.11
CA CYS A 29 16.30 37.67 22.71
C CYS A 29 17.11 37.27 23.96
N ASN A 30 16.78 36.12 24.57
CA ASN A 30 17.49 35.58 25.73
C ASN A 30 18.59 34.59 25.33
N GLY A 31 18.83 34.40 24.03
CA GLY A 31 19.86 33.51 23.51
C GLY A 31 19.47 32.03 23.49
N THR A 32 18.21 31.70 23.80
CA THR A 32 17.63 30.35 23.64
C THR A 32 17.40 30.08 22.16
N ILE A 33 17.77 28.88 21.71
CA ILE A 33 17.44 28.41 20.36
C ILE A 33 16.14 27.60 20.43
N GLU A 34 15.22 27.88 19.51
CA GLU A 34 13.91 27.24 19.43
C GLU A 34 13.75 26.56 18.07
N LEU A 35 13.36 25.28 18.07
CA LEU A 35 12.93 24.53 16.90
C LEU A 35 11.39 24.41 16.98
N GLN A 36 10.69 25.10 16.10
CA GLN A 36 9.24 25.17 16.11
C GLN A 36 8.62 24.32 14.99
N THR A 37 7.80 23.36 15.38
CA THR A 37 6.88 22.60 14.50
C THR A 37 5.48 23.22 14.55
N GLU A 38 4.48 22.57 13.94
CA GLU A 38 3.09 23.00 14.07
C GLU A 38 2.56 22.83 15.50
N ASN A 39 2.97 21.77 16.20
CA ASN A 39 2.37 21.38 17.49
C ASN A 39 3.31 21.48 18.69
N TYR A 40 4.62 21.54 18.46
CA TYR A 40 5.65 21.48 19.50
C TYR A 40 6.74 22.54 19.30
N ILE A 41 7.31 23.01 20.40
CA ILE A 41 8.53 23.82 20.41
C ILE A 41 9.59 23.05 21.19
N ALA A 42 10.74 22.83 20.57
CA ALA A 42 11.93 22.39 21.28
C ALA A 42 12.82 23.59 21.61
N SER A 43 13.13 23.78 22.89
CA SER A 43 13.93 24.88 23.41
C SER A 43 15.28 24.38 23.89
N ILE A 44 16.33 25.10 23.51
CA ILE A 44 17.72 24.80 23.85
C ILE A 44 18.27 25.99 24.64
N TYR A 45 18.45 25.79 25.95
CA TYR A 45 18.96 26.80 26.86
C TYR A 45 20.45 26.61 27.08
N PHE A 46 21.17 27.73 27.15
CA PHE A 46 22.60 27.78 27.44
C PHE A 46 22.77 28.56 28.74
N TYR A 47 23.20 27.86 29.80
CA TYR A 47 23.40 28.45 31.11
C TYR A 47 24.88 28.70 31.40
N GLU A 48 25.15 29.33 32.53
CA GLU A 48 26.50 29.43 33.09
C GLU A 48 27.09 28.03 33.37
N GLU A 49 28.42 27.95 33.52
CA GLU A 49 29.15 26.68 33.67
C GLU A 49 29.01 25.71 32.49
N GLU A 50 28.67 26.25 31.31
CA GLU A 50 28.56 25.52 30.04
C GLU A 50 27.54 24.37 30.11
N ILE A 51 26.47 24.55 30.88
CA ILE A 51 25.33 23.64 30.97
C ILE A 51 24.34 23.95 29.84
N ILE A 52 23.92 22.91 29.12
CA ILE A 52 22.90 22.98 28.08
C ILE A 52 21.67 22.19 28.53
N GLU A 53 20.50 22.78 28.39
CA GLU A 53 19.20 22.12 28.61
C GLU A 53 18.46 22.02 27.29
N LEU A 54 17.92 20.83 27.02
CA LEU A 54 17.09 20.51 25.87
C LEU A 54 15.69 20.16 26.37
N ARG A 55 14.68 20.83 25.85
CA ARG A 55 13.29 20.64 26.26
C ARG A 55 12.36 20.60 25.05
N ILE A 56 11.33 19.76 25.07
CA ILE A 56 10.20 19.83 24.12
C ILE A 56 8.91 20.09 24.88
N GLU A 57 8.16 21.11 24.47
CA GLU A 57 6.88 21.46 25.05
C GLU A 57 5.78 21.48 23.98
N SER A 58 4.59 20.97 24.34
CA SER A 58 3.39 21.07 23.52
C SER A 58 2.92 22.53 23.46
N ILE A 59 2.76 23.08 22.25
CA ILE A 59 2.28 24.46 22.06
C ILE A 59 0.86 24.62 22.61
N ARG A 60 0.02 23.58 22.51
CA ARG A 60 -1.39 23.63 22.93
C ARG A 60 -1.60 23.32 24.40
N GLU A 61 -0.90 22.32 24.92
CA GLU A 61 -1.16 21.80 26.27
C GLU A 61 -0.17 22.31 27.32
N GLY A 62 1.00 22.80 26.88
CA GLY A 62 2.06 23.27 27.78
C GLY A 62 2.79 22.17 28.55
N ASN A 63 2.50 20.89 28.27
CA ASN A 63 3.19 19.76 28.89
C ASN A 63 4.59 19.58 28.29
N THR A 64 5.56 19.23 29.15
CA THR A 64 6.92 18.88 28.75
C THR A 64 6.99 17.41 28.35
N GLU A 65 7.26 17.13 27.08
CA GLU A 65 7.32 15.78 26.51
C GLU A 65 8.76 15.21 26.46
N PHE A 66 9.76 16.10 26.55
CA PHE A 66 11.17 15.74 26.56
C PHE A 66 11.93 16.73 27.43
N PHE A 67 12.82 16.22 28.27
CA PHE A 67 13.70 17.02 29.10
C PHE A 67 15.04 16.31 29.30
N LEU A 68 16.12 17.02 29.01
CA LEU A 68 17.48 16.57 29.22
C LEU A 68 18.37 17.78 29.52
N HIS A 69 19.38 17.62 30.36
CA HIS A 69 20.46 18.60 30.46
C HIS A 69 21.82 17.91 30.55
N PHE A 70 22.87 18.59 30.08
CA PHE A 70 24.24 18.09 30.10
C PHE A 70 25.24 19.24 30.17
N GLN A 71 26.45 18.97 30.66
CA GLN A 71 27.55 19.93 30.63
C GLN A 71 28.40 19.71 29.39
N MET A 72 28.76 20.79 28.69
CA MET A 72 29.61 20.70 27.50
C MET A 72 30.98 20.12 27.83
N THR A 73 31.29 19.00 27.19
CA THR A 73 32.57 18.28 27.33
C THR A 73 33.15 17.97 25.96
N GLU A 74 32.37 17.34 25.10
CA GLU A 74 32.72 17.00 23.71
C GLU A 74 31.59 17.37 22.75
N ILE A 75 31.95 17.96 21.62
CA ILE A 75 30.97 18.47 20.65
C ILE A 75 30.19 17.33 19.95
N ASP A 76 30.82 16.19 19.70
CA ASP A 76 30.15 15.07 19.03
C ASP A 76 29.10 14.42 19.93
N HIS A 77 29.36 14.33 21.24
CA HIS A 77 28.35 13.88 22.19
C HIS A 77 27.16 14.84 22.23
N ALA A 78 27.42 16.15 22.27
CA ALA A 78 26.36 17.17 22.23
C ALA A 78 25.52 17.07 20.95
N ARG A 79 26.14 16.80 19.80
CA ARG A 79 25.44 16.56 18.52
C ARG A 79 24.55 15.33 18.58
N THR A 80 24.99 14.21 19.16
CA THR A 80 24.13 13.03 19.32
C THR A 80 22.92 13.33 20.20
N LEU A 81 23.07 14.14 21.25
CA LEU A 81 21.94 14.55 22.09
C LEU A 81 20.97 15.47 21.34
N PHE A 82 21.48 16.34 20.46
CA PHE A 82 20.64 17.12 19.54
C PHE A 82 19.87 16.24 18.55
N GLU A 83 20.53 15.27 17.93
CA GLU A 83 19.90 14.34 16.99
C GLU A 83 18.76 13.58 17.67
N GLU A 84 18.92 13.17 18.94
CA GLU A 84 17.85 12.54 19.69
C GLU A 84 16.71 13.52 20.01
N LEU A 85 17.00 14.77 20.40
CA LEU A 85 16.00 15.82 20.57
C LEU A 85 15.20 16.04 19.27
N GLU A 86 15.89 16.20 18.14
CA GLU A 86 15.26 16.41 16.84
C GLU A 86 14.38 15.22 16.45
N LYS A 87 14.89 14.00 16.60
CA LYS A 87 14.15 12.78 16.33
C LYS A 87 12.90 12.67 17.21
N THR A 88 13.01 12.99 18.51
CA THR A 88 11.85 13.02 19.41
C THR A 88 10.85 14.10 18.98
N LEU A 89 11.29 15.31 18.66
CA LEU A 89 10.45 16.41 18.19
C LEU A 89 9.65 16.02 16.95
N LEU A 90 10.32 15.48 15.93
CA LEU A 90 9.70 15.05 14.68
C LEU A 90 8.72 13.88 14.92
N THR A 91 9.06 12.95 15.82
CA THR A 91 8.19 11.83 16.18
C THR A 91 6.93 12.31 16.90
N LEU A 92 7.06 13.27 17.82
CA LEU A 92 5.93 13.83 18.56
C LEU A 92 4.98 14.60 17.65
N ASP A 93 5.52 15.38 16.71
CA ASP A 93 4.77 16.19 15.75
C ASP A 93 4.08 15.34 14.66
N ASP A 94 4.65 14.17 14.32
CA ASP A 94 3.99 13.18 13.46
C ASP A 94 2.89 12.37 14.15
N ALA A 95 2.94 12.28 15.48
CA ALA A 95 2.10 11.37 16.24
C ALA A 95 0.67 11.93 16.35
N HIS A 96 -0.13 11.62 15.34
CA HIS A 96 -1.58 11.71 15.41
C HIS A 96 -2.09 10.58 16.32
N PRO A 97 -3.08 10.84 17.21
CA PRO A 97 -3.66 9.79 18.03
C PRO A 97 -4.28 8.70 17.16
N LEU A 98 -3.73 7.48 17.24
CA LEU A 98 -4.26 6.34 16.50
C LEU A 98 -5.66 6.03 16.99
N LYS A 99 -6.64 6.01 16.09
CA LYS A 99 -8.02 5.64 16.38
C LYS A 99 -8.18 4.16 16.12
N ILE A 100 -8.43 3.41 17.18
CA ILE A 100 -8.57 1.95 17.14
C ILE A 100 -10.00 1.57 17.53
N LEU A 101 -10.65 0.77 16.69
CA LEU A 101 -12.01 0.30 16.95
C LEU A 101 -12.00 -1.17 17.34
N LEU A 102 -12.52 -1.51 18.52
CA LEU A 102 -12.82 -2.89 18.90
C LEU A 102 -14.27 -3.22 18.51
N CYS A 103 -14.51 -4.44 18.06
CA CYS A 103 -15.87 -4.91 17.85
C CYS A 103 -16.11 -6.34 18.32
N CYS A 104 -17.29 -6.54 18.92
CA CYS A 104 -17.86 -7.86 19.20
C CYS A 104 -19.34 -7.86 18.83
N THR A 105 -20.05 -8.94 19.14
CA THR A 105 -21.47 -9.10 18.78
C THR A 105 -22.36 -7.97 19.30
N SER A 106 -22.21 -7.58 20.57
CA SER A 106 -23.06 -6.57 21.22
C SER A 106 -22.31 -5.30 21.65
N GLY A 107 -21.00 -5.23 21.43
CA GLY A 107 -20.15 -4.11 21.86
C GLY A 107 -19.86 -4.05 23.36
N LEU A 108 -20.52 -4.85 24.21
CA LEU A 108 -20.42 -4.75 25.67
C LEU A 108 -19.03 -5.12 26.22
N THR A 109 -18.57 -6.34 25.93
CA THR A 109 -17.27 -6.85 26.41
C THR A 109 -16.10 -6.05 25.84
N THR A 110 -16.20 -5.65 24.57
CA THR A 110 -15.20 -4.81 23.93
C THR A 110 -15.20 -3.37 24.44
N SER A 111 -16.33 -2.84 24.93
CA SER A 111 -16.38 -1.51 25.55
C SER A 111 -15.60 -1.47 26.86
N TYR A 112 -15.73 -2.53 27.67
CA TYR A 112 -14.91 -2.68 28.88
C TYR A 112 -13.42 -2.79 28.52
N PHE A 113 -13.07 -3.64 27.55
CA PHE A 113 -11.66 -3.78 27.14
C PHE A 113 -11.09 -2.48 26.55
N ALA A 114 -11.86 -1.75 25.74
CA ALA A 114 -11.46 -0.44 25.21
C ALA A 114 -11.20 0.58 26.33
N SER A 115 -11.98 0.56 27.40
CA SER A 115 -11.75 1.41 28.57
C SER A 115 -10.41 1.08 29.25
N GLU A 116 -10.12 -0.21 29.48
CA GLU A 116 -8.84 -0.64 30.06
C GLU A 116 -7.65 -0.33 29.14
N LEU A 117 -7.81 -0.49 27.83
CA LEU A 117 -6.80 -0.14 26.83
C LEU A 117 -6.50 1.37 26.81
N ASN A 118 -7.52 2.23 26.94
CA ASN A 118 -7.30 3.68 27.04
C ASN A 118 -6.52 4.04 28.31
N LYS A 119 -6.83 3.43 29.46
CA LYS A 119 -6.07 3.65 30.70
C LYS A 119 -4.62 3.18 30.55
N ALA A 120 -4.41 2.02 29.94
CA ALA A 120 -3.07 1.48 29.69
C ALA A 120 -2.28 2.37 28.72
N ALA A 121 -2.92 2.85 27.64
CA ALA A 121 -2.32 3.76 26.68
C ALA A 121 -1.91 5.08 27.32
N GLU A 122 -2.79 5.67 28.15
CA GLU A 122 -2.48 6.88 28.92
C GLU A 122 -1.31 6.66 29.89
N ALA A 123 -1.32 5.56 30.64
CA ALA A 123 -0.25 5.22 31.58
C ALA A 123 1.11 4.98 30.92
N LEU A 124 1.12 4.51 29.66
CA LEU A 124 2.32 4.24 28.87
C LEU A 124 2.67 5.39 27.91
N ASN A 125 1.94 6.51 27.97
CA ASN A 125 2.04 7.65 27.06
C ASN A 125 1.96 7.25 25.56
N PHE A 126 1.13 6.26 25.25
CA PHE A 126 0.79 5.93 23.87
C PHE A 126 -0.37 6.80 23.41
N LYS A 127 -0.16 7.56 22.33
CA LYS A 127 -1.21 8.32 21.64
C LYS A 127 -2.14 7.37 20.87
N MET A 128 -2.95 6.59 21.58
CA MET A 128 -3.93 5.65 21.03
C MET A 128 -5.29 5.89 21.70
N ASN A 129 -6.35 5.89 20.90
CA ASN A 129 -7.72 6.04 21.36
C ASN A 129 -8.53 4.81 20.94
N PHE A 130 -8.98 4.05 21.93
CA PHE A 130 -9.76 2.83 21.73
C PHE A 130 -11.24 3.11 21.91
N LYS A 131 -12.05 2.74 20.92
CA LYS A 131 -13.51 2.74 21.01
C LYS A 131 -14.04 1.35 20.75
N ALA A 132 -15.29 1.11 21.12
CA ALA A 132 -15.95 -0.15 20.85
C ALA A 132 -17.30 0.06 20.18
N LEU A 133 -17.62 -0.77 19.19
CA LEU A 133 -18.92 -0.81 18.55
C LEU A 133 -19.43 -2.26 18.40
N PRO A 134 -20.75 -2.48 18.38
CA PRO A 134 -21.32 -3.73 17.93
C PRO A 134 -20.97 -3.97 16.45
N ILE A 135 -20.72 -5.23 16.07
CA ILE A 135 -20.32 -5.62 14.71
C ILE A 135 -21.22 -5.05 13.61
N ARG A 136 -22.53 -4.99 13.85
CA ARG A 136 -23.54 -4.46 12.92
C ARG A 136 -23.37 -2.96 12.59
N GLU A 137 -22.71 -2.19 13.46
CA GLU A 137 -22.48 -0.76 13.27
C GLU A 137 -21.10 -0.46 12.68
N VAL A 138 -20.20 -1.45 12.64
CA VAL A 138 -18.82 -1.28 12.18
C VAL A 138 -18.78 -0.92 10.70
N TYR A 139 -19.66 -1.49 9.88
CA TYR A 139 -19.75 -1.19 8.46
C TYR A 139 -20.11 0.27 8.15
N GLU A 140 -20.86 0.94 9.04
CA GLU A 140 -21.26 2.34 8.85
C GLU A 140 -20.31 3.32 9.56
N LYS A 141 -19.84 2.95 10.75
CA LYS A 141 -19.13 3.86 11.66
C LYS A 141 -17.64 3.52 11.81
N GLY A 142 -17.16 2.48 11.14
CA GLY A 142 -15.77 2.04 11.18
C GLY A 142 -14.83 2.85 10.27
N PHE A 143 -15.36 3.68 9.38
CA PHE A 143 -14.55 4.55 8.52
C PHE A 143 -13.78 5.60 9.34
N GLY A 144 -12.52 5.85 8.94
CA GLY A 144 -11.65 6.85 9.57
C GLY A 144 -10.95 6.38 10.86
N TYR A 145 -11.02 5.08 11.17
CA TYR A 145 -10.15 4.42 12.15
C TYR A 145 -8.90 3.89 11.46
N ASP A 146 -7.78 3.86 12.18
CA ASP A 146 -6.50 3.33 11.70
C ASP A 146 -6.46 1.80 11.76
N ALA A 147 -7.14 1.21 12.74
CA ALA A 147 -7.31 -0.24 12.84
C ALA A 147 -8.68 -0.65 13.42
N VAL A 148 -9.15 -1.82 13.01
CA VAL A 148 -10.35 -2.48 13.55
C VAL A 148 -10.00 -3.87 14.07
N LEU A 149 -10.27 -4.09 15.36
CA LEU A 149 -9.93 -5.29 16.11
C LEU A 149 -11.19 -6.13 16.36
N LEU A 150 -11.22 -7.33 15.80
CA LEU A 150 -12.33 -8.25 15.94
C LEU A 150 -12.13 -9.16 17.15
N ALA A 151 -13.11 -9.17 18.06
CA ALA A 151 -13.15 -10.16 19.12
C ALA A 151 -13.27 -11.59 18.52
N PRO A 152 -12.77 -12.63 19.23
CA PRO A 152 -12.74 -14.00 18.71
C PRO A 152 -14.09 -14.51 18.16
N GLN A 153 -15.20 -14.10 18.78
CA GLN A 153 -16.55 -14.54 18.41
C GLN A 153 -17.04 -14.00 17.06
N VAL A 154 -16.44 -12.92 16.55
CA VAL A 154 -16.79 -12.30 15.25
C VAL A 154 -15.64 -12.35 14.26
N SER A 155 -14.57 -13.09 14.56
CA SER A 155 -13.35 -13.18 13.75
C SER A 155 -13.57 -13.61 12.29
N TYR A 156 -14.69 -14.29 12.00
CA TYR A 156 -15.09 -14.69 10.65
C TYR A 156 -15.46 -13.49 9.75
N GLU A 157 -15.78 -12.33 10.33
CA GLU A 157 -16.09 -11.10 9.57
C GLU A 157 -14.83 -10.36 9.10
N ARG A 158 -13.63 -10.80 9.49
CA ARG A 158 -12.38 -10.07 9.24
C ARG A 158 -12.19 -9.73 7.77
N GLU A 159 -12.36 -10.71 6.89
CA GLU A 159 -12.15 -10.51 5.45
C GLU A 159 -13.19 -9.55 4.86
N HIS A 160 -14.46 -9.66 5.27
CA HIS A 160 -15.51 -8.75 4.84
C HIS A 160 -15.29 -7.32 5.34
N LEU A 161 -14.87 -7.16 6.59
CA LEU A 161 -14.54 -5.85 7.15
C LEU A 161 -13.26 -5.25 6.56
N GLN A 162 -12.24 -6.07 6.27
CA GLN A 162 -11.03 -5.60 5.59
C GLN A 162 -11.33 -5.06 4.19
N ILE A 163 -12.31 -5.68 3.52
CA ILE A 163 -12.84 -5.22 2.25
C ILE A 163 -13.64 -3.92 2.46
N ALA A 164 -14.59 -3.89 3.39
CA ALA A 164 -15.47 -2.73 3.59
C ALA A 164 -14.75 -1.48 4.09
N LEU A 165 -13.77 -1.63 4.98
CA LEU A 165 -13.06 -0.54 5.65
C LEU A 165 -11.69 -0.28 5.02
N LYS A 166 -11.65 -0.01 3.72
CA LYS A 166 -10.40 0.32 3.04
C LYS A 166 -9.76 1.58 3.64
N GLY A 167 -8.55 1.41 4.15
CA GLY A 167 -7.80 2.45 4.86
C GLY A 167 -7.49 2.08 6.32
N ALA A 168 -8.26 1.14 6.91
CA ALA A 168 -7.99 0.59 8.22
C ALA A 168 -7.34 -0.80 8.12
N SER A 169 -6.42 -1.09 9.04
CA SER A 169 -5.90 -2.45 9.23
C SER A 169 -6.91 -3.29 10.04
N VAL A 170 -7.40 -4.40 9.49
CA VAL A 170 -8.45 -5.22 10.12
C VAL A 170 -7.87 -6.55 10.60
N MET A 171 -7.86 -6.72 11.92
CA MET A 171 -7.14 -7.81 12.59
C MET A 171 -7.99 -8.52 13.64
N ASN A 172 -7.73 -9.82 13.83
CA ASN A 172 -8.40 -10.62 14.84
C ASN A 172 -7.63 -10.55 16.16
N ILE A 173 -8.33 -10.27 17.26
CA ILE A 173 -7.74 -10.32 18.59
C ILE A 173 -7.51 -11.80 18.96
N PRO A 174 -6.28 -12.20 19.31
CA PRO A 174 -6.01 -13.55 19.78
C PRO A 174 -6.89 -13.92 20.99
N PRO A 175 -7.47 -15.14 21.03
CA PRO A 175 -8.39 -15.52 22.11
C PRO A 175 -7.80 -15.41 23.53
N HIS A 176 -6.50 -15.67 23.69
CA HIS A 176 -5.83 -15.60 24.98
C HIS A 176 -5.71 -14.15 25.49
N ILE A 177 -5.31 -13.22 24.61
CA ILE A 177 -5.25 -11.79 24.90
C ILE A 177 -6.64 -11.26 25.27
N PHE A 178 -7.65 -11.61 24.47
CA PHE A 178 -9.03 -11.17 24.69
C PHE A 178 -9.63 -11.70 26.00
N ALA A 179 -9.40 -12.97 26.32
CA ALA A 179 -9.98 -13.60 27.52
C ALA A 179 -9.40 -13.07 28.83
N ARG A 180 -8.17 -12.54 28.80
CA ARG A 180 -7.44 -12.04 29.98
C ARG A 180 -7.35 -10.52 30.07
N TYR A 181 -7.86 -9.81 29.06
CA TYR A 181 -7.73 -8.35 28.94
C TYR A 181 -6.26 -7.89 28.98
N GLU A 182 -5.36 -8.65 28.33
CA GLU A 182 -3.92 -8.37 28.27
C GLU A 182 -3.67 -7.12 27.40
N CYS A 183 -3.73 -5.93 28.02
CA CYS A 183 -3.67 -4.65 27.33
C CYS A 183 -2.32 -4.40 26.65
N GLY A 184 -1.21 -4.76 27.31
CA GLY A 184 0.14 -4.60 26.78
C GLY A 184 0.33 -5.40 25.48
N ASP A 185 0.00 -6.68 25.51
CA ASP A 185 0.14 -7.58 24.35
C ASP A 185 -0.72 -7.12 23.17
N LEU A 186 -1.94 -6.61 23.42
CA LEU A 186 -2.79 -6.10 22.35
C LEU A 186 -2.26 -4.78 21.76
N ILE A 187 -1.76 -3.87 22.60
CA ILE A 187 -1.16 -2.62 22.15
C ILE A 187 0.07 -2.92 21.27
N ASP A 188 0.94 -3.83 21.70
CA ASP A 188 2.13 -4.21 20.94
C ASP A 188 1.78 -4.88 19.61
N LEU A 189 0.78 -5.76 19.60
CA LEU A 189 0.26 -6.37 18.37
C LEU A 189 -0.19 -5.31 17.36
N VAL A 190 -1.02 -4.36 17.79
CA VAL A 190 -1.54 -3.28 16.93
C VAL A 190 -0.40 -2.42 16.39
N ARG A 191 0.56 -2.04 17.25
CA ARG A 191 1.68 -1.19 16.85
C ARG A 191 2.60 -1.89 15.86
N ASN A 192 2.87 -3.17 16.04
CA ASN A 192 3.71 -3.94 15.13
C ASN A 192 3.06 -4.07 13.76
N GLU A 193 1.77 -4.42 13.70
CA GLU A 193 1.05 -4.56 12.42
C GLU A 193 1.02 -3.24 11.63
N LEU A 194 0.64 -2.13 12.29
CA LEU A 194 0.61 -0.81 11.65
C LEU A 194 2.01 -0.35 11.20
N ARG A 195 3.05 -0.73 11.94
CA ARG A 195 4.44 -0.43 11.57
C ARG A 195 4.89 -1.26 10.37
N GLU A 196 4.57 -2.55 10.31
CA GLU A 196 4.87 -3.40 9.16
C GLU A 196 4.18 -2.89 7.89
N GLU A 197 2.90 -2.55 7.96
CA GLU A 197 2.18 -1.93 6.85
C GLU A 197 2.85 -0.63 6.39
N LYS A 198 3.22 0.25 7.33
CA LYS A 198 3.90 1.52 7.01
C LYS A 198 5.28 1.29 6.40
N ASN A 199 6.07 0.34 6.92
CA ASN A 199 7.39 0.00 6.39
C ASN A 199 7.29 -0.54 4.97
N GLN A 200 6.35 -1.44 4.69
CA GLN A 200 6.13 -1.99 3.35
C GLN A 200 5.71 -0.89 2.37
N ARG A 201 4.81 0.01 2.78
CA ARG A 201 4.41 1.18 1.97
C ARG A 201 5.58 2.13 1.71
N THR A 202 6.46 2.33 2.68
CA THR A 202 7.65 3.21 2.56
C THR A 202 8.67 2.61 1.61
N LEU A 203 9.02 1.32 1.77
CA LEU A 203 9.95 0.61 0.90
C LEU A 203 9.46 0.60 -0.56
N ASN A 204 8.16 0.32 -0.76
CA ASN A 204 7.53 0.34 -2.07
C ASN A 204 7.56 1.75 -2.69
N SER A 205 7.23 2.78 -1.91
CA SER A 205 7.30 4.18 -2.35
C SER A 205 8.72 4.59 -2.72
N GLU A 206 9.71 4.27 -1.89
CA GLU A 206 11.12 4.55 -2.19
C GLU A 206 11.59 3.85 -3.47
N ARG A 207 11.21 2.59 -3.70
CA ARG A 207 11.53 1.87 -4.94
C ARG A 207 10.92 2.54 -6.18
N VAL A 208 9.69 3.03 -6.07
CA VAL A 208 9.04 3.78 -7.15
C VAL A 208 9.75 5.14 -7.35
N LEU A 209 10.02 5.88 -6.28
CA LEU A 209 10.63 7.21 -6.35
C LEU A 209 12.07 7.18 -6.88
N ARG A 210 12.89 6.18 -6.50
CA ARG A 210 14.30 6.05 -6.94
C ARG A 210 14.46 5.88 -8.45
N PHE A 211 13.41 5.44 -9.15
CA PHE A 211 13.47 5.17 -10.58
C PHE A 211 12.77 6.23 -11.45
N PHE A 212 11.92 7.09 -10.87
CA PHE A 212 11.15 8.05 -11.64
C PHE A 212 11.32 9.48 -11.13
N GLU A 213 12.22 10.24 -11.75
CA GLU A 213 12.11 11.70 -11.80
C GLU A 213 11.00 12.09 -12.81
N THR A 214 9.74 11.83 -12.45
CA THR A 214 8.61 12.22 -13.30
C THR A 214 7.94 13.48 -12.78
N LYS A 215 7.59 14.40 -13.69
CA LYS A 215 6.71 15.54 -13.41
C LYS A 215 5.24 15.21 -13.69
N GLU A 216 4.96 14.00 -14.17
CA GLU A 216 3.62 13.57 -14.53
C GLU A 216 2.75 13.38 -13.28
N LYS A 217 1.51 13.85 -13.41
CA LYS A 217 0.48 13.79 -12.38
C LYS A 217 -0.62 12.86 -12.87
N ILE A 218 -0.72 11.69 -12.26
CA ILE A 218 -1.45 10.55 -12.82
C ILE A 218 -2.53 10.07 -11.85
N LEU A 219 -3.77 10.09 -12.31
CA LEU A 219 -4.87 9.39 -11.63
C LEU A 219 -4.94 7.96 -12.13
N CYS A 220 -4.60 7.01 -11.28
CA CYS A 220 -4.77 5.59 -11.53
C CYS A 220 -6.14 5.16 -11.03
N ILE A 221 -6.89 4.40 -11.84
CA ILE A 221 -8.18 3.81 -11.48
C ILE A 221 -8.18 2.35 -11.91
N ALA A 222 -8.50 1.46 -10.99
CA ALA A 222 -8.59 0.02 -11.21
C ALA A 222 -10.03 -0.46 -10.99
N VAL A 223 -10.57 -1.17 -11.99
CA VAL A 223 -11.84 -1.89 -11.90
C VAL A 223 -11.53 -3.34 -11.60
N ILE A 224 -11.96 -3.81 -10.43
CA ILE A 224 -11.78 -5.19 -9.99
C ILE A 224 -13.17 -5.82 -9.90
N ASN A 225 -13.41 -6.83 -10.73
CA ASN A 225 -14.68 -7.53 -10.77
C ASN A 225 -14.65 -8.73 -9.81
N SER A 226 -15.42 -8.67 -8.73
CA SER A 226 -15.82 -9.82 -7.94
C SER A 226 -17.24 -10.21 -8.38
N LYS A 227 -17.54 -11.51 -8.49
CA LYS A 227 -18.76 -12.03 -9.14
C LYS A 227 -20.10 -11.36 -8.73
N SER A 228 -20.19 -10.79 -7.53
CA SER A 228 -21.35 -10.09 -6.98
C SER A 228 -21.14 -8.60 -6.72
N THR A 229 -19.91 -8.10 -6.81
CA THR A 229 -19.55 -6.71 -6.48
C THR A 229 -18.37 -6.24 -7.31
N ILE A 230 -18.47 -5.04 -7.86
CA ILE A 230 -17.38 -4.38 -8.55
C ILE A 230 -16.74 -3.38 -7.62
N HIS A 231 -15.42 -3.40 -7.61
CA HIS A 231 -14.61 -2.49 -6.82
C HIS A 231 -13.86 -1.56 -7.75
N ILE A 232 -14.09 -0.26 -7.58
CA ILE A 232 -13.33 0.78 -8.25
C ILE A 232 -12.34 1.31 -7.22
N GLU A 233 -11.06 1.00 -7.39
CA GLU A 233 -9.99 1.58 -6.59
C GLU A 233 -9.32 2.70 -7.37
N TYR A 234 -8.99 3.80 -6.70
CA TYR A 234 -8.31 4.92 -7.34
C TYR A 234 -7.18 5.45 -6.47
N ARG A 235 -6.16 5.99 -7.12
CA ARG A 235 -5.02 6.63 -6.47
C ARG A 235 -4.44 7.71 -7.37
N TYR A 236 -4.23 8.89 -6.81
CA TYR A 236 -3.54 9.98 -7.50
C TYR A 236 -2.06 9.96 -7.10
N TYR A 237 -1.19 9.92 -8.10
CA TYR A 237 0.25 10.04 -7.94
C TYR A 237 0.75 11.40 -8.43
N ASP A 238 1.54 12.07 -7.59
CA ASP A 238 2.33 13.26 -7.95
C ASP A 238 3.82 12.94 -7.69
N ARG A 239 4.63 12.98 -8.75
CA ARG A 239 6.07 12.63 -8.70
C ARG A 239 6.35 11.26 -8.07
N GLY A 240 5.51 10.27 -8.33
CA GLY A 240 5.66 8.90 -7.79
C GLY A 240 5.14 8.70 -6.37
N GLU A 241 4.72 9.76 -5.67
CA GLU A 241 4.11 9.67 -4.34
C GLU A 241 2.59 9.63 -4.45
N ALA A 242 1.95 8.68 -3.75
CA ALA A 242 0.51 8.59 -3.67
C ALA A 242 -0.05 9.69 -2.77
N LYS A 243 -0.76 10.68 -3.34
CA LYS A 243 -1.33 11.82 -2.60
C LYS A 243 -2.69 11.53 -2.02
N ILE A 244 -3.52 10.80 -2.77
CA ILE A 244 -4.81 10.30 -2.29
C ILE A 244 -5.03 8.88 -2.80
N SER A 245 -5.83 8.12 -2.05
CA SER A 245 -6.33 6.81 -2.45
C SER A 245 -7.74 6.61 -1.94
N GLY A 246 -8.56 5.88 -2.68
CA GLY A 246 -9.89 5.50 -2.23
C GLY A 246 -10.43 4.28 -2.98
N ARG A 247 -11.57 3.78 -2.51
CA ARG A 247 -12.32 2.70 -3.17
C ARG A 247 -13.80 2.97 -3.10
N ILE A 248 -14.49 2.57 -4.15
CA ILE A 248 -15.94 2.49 -4.22
C ILE A 248 -16.33 1.04 -4.50
N GLU A 249 -17.41 0.58 -3.89
CA GLU A 249 -18.03 -0.70 -4.17
C GLU A 249 -19.38 -0.48 -4.85
N GLN A 250 -19.66 -1.26 -5.88
CA GLN A 250 -20.86 -1.17 -6.69
C GLN A 250 -21.41 -2.57 -6.99
N ASP A 251 -22.72 -2.68 -7.17
CA ASP A 251 -23.37 -3.96 -7.49
C ASP A 251 -23.18 -4.34 -8.96
N SER A 252 -22.88 -3.37 -9.83
CA SER A 252 -22.76 -3.58 -11.28
C SER A 252 -21.73 -2.63 -11.91
N LEU A 253 -21.26 -2.98 -13.11
CA LEU A 253 -20.29 -2.16 -13.83
C LEU A 253 -21.04 -1.07 -14.57
N ASP A 254 -20.88 0.17 -14.12
CA ASP A 254 -21.40 1.33 -14.81
C ASP A 254 -20.27 2.33 -15.07
N PHE A 255 -20.11 2.74 -16.33
CA PHE A 255 -19.12 3.74 -16.69
C PHE A 255 -19.36 5.08 -15.98
N ARG A 256 -20.60 5.37 -15.56
CA ARG A 256 -20.97 6.58 -14.83
C ARG A 256 -20.30 6.65 -13.45
N ASP A 257 -20.02 5.51 -12.83
CA ASP A 257 -19.30 5.48 -11.56
C ASP A 257 -17.83 5.86 -11.75
N LEU A 258 -17.20 5.35 -12.80
CA LEU A 258 -15.83 5.75 -13.19
C LEU A 258 -15.76 7.23 -13.49
N GLU A 259 -16.73 7.73 -14.25
CA GLU A 259 -16.86 9.15 -14.57
C GLU A 259 -16.99 10.00 -13.30
N SER A 260 -17.84 9.62 -12.35
CA SER A 260 -18.05 10.35 -11.10
C SER A 260 -16.80 10.39 -10.22
N VAL A 261 -16.05 9.29 -10.15
CA VAL A 261 -14.74 9.24 -9.46
C VAL A 261 -13.78 10.24 -10.10
N ILE A 262 -13.67 10.22 -11.43
CA ILE A 262 -12.78 11.12 -12.17
C ILE A 262 -13.19 12.57 -11.95
N GLU A 263 -14.49 12.90 -12.07
CA GLU A 263 -15.00 14.26 -11.84
C GLU A 263 -14.69 14.77 -10.43
N THR A 264 -14.88 13.92 -9.43
CA THR A 264 -14.61 14.26 -8.03
C THR A 264 -13.13 14.56 -7.83
N VAL A 265 -12.25 13.67 -8.30
CA VAL A 265 -10.81 13.84 -8.12
C VAL A 265 -10.27 15.02 -8.94
N LEU A 266 -10.71 15.21 -10.18
CA LEU A 266 -10.26 16.33 -11.03
C LEU A 266 -10.77 17.70 -10.54
N ARG A 267 -11.84 17.75 -9.75
CA ARG A 267 -12.30 18.98 -9.12
C ARG A 267 -11.28 19.50 -8.10
N ASP A 268 -10.74 18.59 -7.29
CA ASP A 268 -9.80 18.93 -6.22
C ASP A 268 -8.35 19.01 -6.76
N TYR A 269 -8.04 18.23 -7.80
CA TYR A 269 -6.72 18.12 -8.42
C TYR A 269 -6.78 18.34 -9.95
N PRO A 270 -7.13 19.56 -10.42
CA PRO A 270 -7.30 19.86 -11.84
C PRO A 270 -6.00 19.73 -12.66
N GLU A 271 -4.85 19.74 -12.00
CA GLU A 271 -3.52 19.63 -12.59
C GLU A 271 -3.16 18.21 -13.08
N ILE A 272 -3.97 17.20 -12.73
CA ILE A 272 -3.79 15.83 -13.22
C ILE A 272 -3.80 15.84 -14.76
N GLY A 273 -2.74 15.31 -15.35
CA GLY A 273 -2.53 15.32 -16.81
C GLY A 273 -2.97 14.01 -17.48
N THR A 274 -2.88 12.89 -16.75
CA THR A 274 -3.14 11.55 -17.29
C THR A 274 -4.05 10.75 -16.36
N ILE A 275 -4.97 10.00 -16.95
CA ILE A 275 -5.84 9.03 -16.29
C ILE A 275 -5.45 7.64 -16.79
N GLY A 276 -4.96 6.80 -15.88
CA GLY A 276 -4.68 5.39 -16.12
C GLY A 276 -5.85 4.51 -15.69
N LEU A 277 -6.26 3.57 -16.53
CA LEU A 277 -7.33 2.62 -16.28
C LEU A 277 -6.77 1.20 -16.29
N SER A 278 -6.95 0.46 -15.20
CA SER A 278 -6.76 -0.98 -15.13
C SER A 278 -8.13 -1.64 -15.18
N VAL A 279 -8.41 -2.40 -16.23
CA VAL A 279 -9.76 -2.90 -16.51
C VAL A 279 -9.75 -4.41 -16.75
N PRO A 280 -10.85 -5.10 -16.41
CA PRO A 280 -10.99 -6.52 -16.72
C PRO A 280 -11.15 -6.72 -18.23
N GLY A 281 -10.56 -7.81 -18.74
CA GLY A 281 -10.62 -8.18 -20.15
C GLY A 281 -9.45 -7.63 -20.97
N MET A 282 -9.55 -7.80 -22.29
CA MET A 282 -8.48 -7.41 -23.21
C MET A 282 -8.52 -5.91 -23.49
N VAL A 283 -7.33 -5.33 -23.67
CA VAL A 283 -7.16 -3.97 -24.19
C VAL A 283 -6.33 -4.08 -25.44
N ASP A 284 -6.94 -3.82 -26.59
CA ASP A 284 -6.30 -3.89 -27.91
C ASP A 284 -6.25 -2.51 -28.56
N ASP A 285 -5.05 -2.14 -29.03
CA ASP A 285 -4.74 -0.80 -29.56
C ASP A 285 -5.32 0.37 -28.73
N GLY A 286 -5.22 0.27 -27.40
CA GLY A 286 -5.72 1.29 -26.47
C GLY A 286 -7.24 1.31 -26.28
N SER A 287 -7.97 0.38 -26.90
CA SER A 287 -9.42 0.21 -26.76
C SER A 287 -9.75 -0.97 -25.86
N VAL A 288 -10.65 -0.75 -24.91
CA VAL A 288 -11.16 -1.84 -24.04
C VAL A 288 -12.12 -2.70 -24.86
N THR A 289 -11.90 -4.02 -24.92
CA THR A 289 -12.76 -4.90 -25.74
C THR A 289 -14.05 -5.33 -25.05
N LEU A 290 -14.19 -5.05 -23.76
CA LEU A 290 -15.34 -5.42 -22.94
C LEU A 290 -16.53 -4.46 -23.19
N PRO A 291 -17.63 -4.90 -23.82
CA PRO A 291 -18.72 -3.98 -24.19
C PRO A 291 -19.45 -3.36 -22.98
N ALA A 292 -19.42 -4.03 -21.82
CA ALA A 292 -19.98 -3.51 -20.58
C ALA A 292 -19.28 -2.22 -20.09
N MET A 293 -18.11 -1.90 -20.64
CA MET A 293 -17.39 -0.66 -20.35
C MET A 293 -17.75 0.46 -21.33
N ASP A 294 -18.44 0.19 -22.44
CA ASP A 294 -18.76 1.22 -23.42
C ASP A 294 -19.67 2.30 -22.82
N ALA A 295 -19.34 3.57 -23.06
CA ALA A 295 -20.11 4.73 -22.61
C ALA A 295 -20.92 5.25 -23.78
N TYR A 296 -22.26 5.18 -23.72
CA TYR A 296 -23.14 5.67 -24.78
C TYR A 296 -22.83 5.10 -26.18
N GLY A 297 -22.39 3.84 -26.26
CA GLY A 297 -22.10 3.15 -27.53
C GLY A 297 -20.72 3.47 -28.12
N GLU A 298 -19.83 4.11 -27.35
CA GLU A 298 -18.43 4.32 -27.72
C GLU A 298 -17.48 3.78 -26.65
N ASN A 299 -16.24 3.49 -27.06
CA ASN A 299 -15.22 2.98 -26.16
C ASN A 299 -14.94 3.95 -25.01
N ILE A 300 -14.86 3.43 -23.79
CA ILE A 300 -14.65 4.23 -22.57
C ILE A 300 -13.43 5.16 -22.65
N VAL A 301 -12.34 4.70 -23.25
CA VAL A 301 -11.11 5.49 -23.36
C VAL A 301 -11.35 6.72 -24.23
N THR A 302 -12.05 6.55 -25.36
CA THR A 302 -12.41 7.63 -26.28
C THR A 302 -13.37 8.62 -25.62
N TYR A 303 -14.39 8.12 -24.93
CA TYR A 303 -15.36 8.93 -24.18
C TYR A 303 -14.65 9.82 -23.15
N LEU A 304 -13.83 9.21 -22.29
CA LEU A 304 -13.15 9.91 -21.20
C LEU A 304 -12.12 10.92 -21.73
N LYS A 305 -11.37 10.59 -22.81
CA LYS A 305 -10.46 11.54 -23.47
C LYS A 305 -11.20 12.80 -23.91
N ARG A 306 -12.34 12.64 -24.59
CA ARG A 306 -13.15 13.78 -25.08
C ARG A 306 -13.76 14.57 -23.92
N LYS A 307 -14.33 13.90 -22.93
CA LYS A 307 -15.05 14.55 -21.82
C LYS A 307 -14.12 15.35 -20.92
N PHE A 308 -12.98 14.79 -20.53
CA PHE A 308 -12.07 15.43 -19.57
C PHE A 308 -10.96 16.25 -20.23
N ASN A 309 -10.76 16.11 -21.54
CA ASN A 309 -9.65 16.71 -22.28
C ASN A 309 -8.29 16.38 -21.63
N LYS A 310 -8.14 15.12 -21.19
CA LYS A 310 -6.94 14.55 -20.56
C LYS A 310 -6.45 13.35 -21.35
N ARG A 311 -5.19 12.97 -21.16
CA ARG A 311 -4.69 11.68 -21.64
C ARG A 311 -5.39 10.57 -20.86
N VAL A 312 -5.92 9.57 -21.56
CA VAL A 312 -6.48 8.36 -20.94
C VAL A 312 -5.81 7.13 -21.53
N LEU A 313 -5.29 6.28 -20.67
CA LEU A 313 -4.58 5.04 -21.02
C LEU A 313 -5.28 3.87 -20.34
N ALA A 314 -5.57 2.80 -21.07
CA ALA A 314 -6.17 1.59 -20.50
C ALA A 314 -5.20 0.41 -20.61
N PHE A 315 -5.26 -0.46 -19.61
CA PHE A 315 -4.44 -1.66 -19.51
C PHE A 315 -5.24 -2.81 -18.90
N ASN A 316 -4.86 -4.03 -19.25
CA ASN A 316 -5.42 -5.25 -18.65
C ASN A 316 -5.02 -5.36 -17.17
N ASP A 317 -5.98 -5.75 -16.33
CA ASP A 317 -5.85 -5.87 -14.88
C ASP A 317 -4.74 -6.80 -14.41
N VAL A 318 -4.69 -8.04 -14.90
CA VAL A 318 -3.70 -9.02 -14.44
C VAL A 318 -2.29 -8.61 -14.86
N ASN A 319 -2.15 -7.99 -16.04
CA ASN A 319 -0.90 -7.41 -16.49
C ASN A 319 -0.42 -6.29 -15.57
N MET A 320 -1.32 -5.48 -15.00
CA MET A 320 -0.95 -4.45 -14.03
C MET A 320 -0.52 -5.06 -12.69
N ILE A 321 -1.23 -6.09 -12.19
CA ILE A 321 -0.78 -6.83 -11.00
C ILE A 321 0.62 -7.39 -11.24
N SER A 322 0.85 -8.06 -12.38
CA SER A 322 2.14 -8.69 -12.68
C SER A 322 3.28 -7.68 -12.81
N THR A 323 3.01 -6.52 -13.43
CA THR A 323 3.99 -5.42 -13.51
C THR A 323 4.35 -4.91 -12.12
N GLY A 324 3.35 -4.71 -11.26
CA GLY A 324 3.58 -4.29 -9.88
C GLY A 324 4.36 -5.31 -9.08
N VAL A 325 4.01 -6.60 -9.19
CA VAL A 325 4.73 -7.70 -8.52
C VAL A 325 6.19 -7.73 -8.95
N TYR A 326 6.45 -7.73 -10.26
CA TYR A 326 7.82 -7.72 -10.79
C TYR A 326 8.63 -6.57 -10.20
N TRP A 327 8.05 -5.38 -10.13
CA TRP A 327 8.73 -4.17 -9.68
C TRP A 327 8.92 -4.08 -8.17
N LEU A 328 7.87 -4.36 -7.39
CA LEU A 328 7.89 -4.17 -5.94
C LEU A 328 8.59 -5.32 -5.23
N GLU A 329 8.50 -6.55 -5.75
CA GLU A 329 9.22 -7.69 -5.18
C GLU A 329 10.68 -7.68 -5.61
N ASP A 330 10.96 -7.42 -6.89
CA ASP A 330 12.33 -7.34 -7.48
C ASP A 330 13.20 -8.53 -7.03
N ARG A 331 12.61 -9.72 -7.13
CA ARG A 331 13.21 -11.00 -6.72
C ARG A 331 13.47 -11.94 -7.90
N TYR A 332 12.65 -11.84 -8.94
CA TYR A 332 12.66 -12.77 -10.07
C TYR A 332 12.57 -12.01 -11.40
N ARG A 333 13.26 -12.52 -12.41
CA ARG A 333 13.29 -11.94 -13.76
C ARG A 333 12.16 -12.43 -14.65
N SER A 334 11.74 -13.68 -14.45
CA SER A 334 10.63 -14.29 -15.19
C SER A 334 9.59 -14.84 -14.22
N ILE A 335 8.37 -14.29 -14.26
CA ILE A 335 7.27 -14.63 -13.36
C ILE A 335 5.98 -14.83 -14.13
N ILE A 336 5.10 -15.64 -13.56
CA ILE A 336 3.68 -15.68 -13.93
C ILE A 336 2.89 -15.17 -12.73
N THR A 337 1.95 -14.26 -12.96
CA THR A 337 1.00 -13.81 -11.95
C THR A 337 -0.39 -14.22 -12.38
N TYR A 338 -1.01 -15.14 -11.66
CA TYR A 338 -2.36 -15.63 -11.96
C TYR A 338 -3.38 -14.96 -11.04
N PHE A 339 -4.39 -14.33 -11.63
CA PHE A 339 -5.51 -13.74 -10.90
C PHE A 339 -6.78 -14.54 -11.16
N LEU A 340 -7.33 -15.14 -10.11
CA LEU A 340 -8.63 -15.77 -10.10
C LEU A 340 -9.58 -14.96 -9.22
N PRO A 341 -10.60 -14.30 -9.80
CA PRO A 341 -11.60 -13.58 -9.03
C PRO A 341 -12.30 -14.47 -8.02
N ARG A 342 -12.79 -13.88 -6.93
CA ARG A 342 -13.56 -14.59 -5.91
C ARG A 342 -14.78 -15.28 -6.52
N HIS A 343 -14.92 -16.57 -6.21
CA HIS A 343 -15.89 -17.53 -6.75
C HIS A 343 -15.83 -17.67 -8.28
N GLY A 344 -14.73 -17.25 -8.89
CA GLY A 344 -14.42 -17.38 -10.31
C GLY A 344 -13.97 -18.81 -10.65
N VAL A 345 -14.35 -19.28 -11.83
CA VAL A 345 -13.90 -20.58 -12.38
C VAL A 345 -12.79 -20.41 -13.42
N THR A 346 -12.60 -19.18 -13.90
CA THR A 346 -11.59 -18.81 -14.89
C THR A 346 -10.93 -17.52 -14.45
N GLY A 347 -9.63 -17.43 -14.66
CA GLY A 347 -8.81 -16.27 -14.35
C GLY A 347 -8.00 -15.82 -15.56
N GLY A 348 -7.12 -14.84 -15.32
CA GLY A 348 -6.11 -14.41 -16.28
C GLY A 348 -4.70 -14.55 -15.69
N ALA A 349 -3.70 -14.55 -16.55
CA ALA A 349 -2.30 -14.57 -16.17
C ALA A 349 -1.55 -13.38 -16.78
N GLY A 350 -0.86 -12.61 -15.95
CA GLY A 350 0.18 -11.69 -16.39
C GLY A 350 1.50 -12.44 -16.48
N ILE A 351 2.21 -12.29 -17.60
CA ILE A 351 3.45 -13.02 -17.85
C ILE A 351 4.57 -12.01 -18.04
N VAL A 352 5.61 -12.11 -17.22
CA VAL A 352 6.84 -11.32 -17.37
C VAL A 352 7.97 -12.28 -17.67
N VAL A 353 8.72 -12.03 -18.75
CA VAL A 353 9.90 -12.83 -19.15
C VAL A 353 11.08 -11.89 -19.28
N ASN A 354 12.14 -12.15 -18.51
CA ASN A 354 13.35 -11.33 -18.46
C ASN A 354 13.03 -9.83 -18.28
N GLY A 355 12.10 -9.53 -17.36
CA GLY A 355 11.64 -8.17 -17.07
C GLY A 355 10.70 -7.53 -18.08
N HIS A 356 10.30 -8.24 -19.14
CA HIS A 356 9.40 -7.73 -20.15
C HIS A 356 8.02 -8.37 -20.02
N LEU A 357 6.99 -7.54 -19.94
CA LEU A 357 5.61 -8.01 -19.96
C LEU A 357 5.27 -8.58 -21.35
N VAL A 358 4.92 -9.87 -21.39
CA VAL A 358 4.53 -10.58 -22.61
C VAL A 358 3.04 -10.46 -22.80
N LYS A 359 2.62 -9.73 -23.84
CA LYS A 359 1.20 -9.55 -24.20
C LYS A 359 0.76 -10.52 -25.30
N GLY A 360 1.68 -10.99 -26.14
CA GLY A 360 1.33 -11.76 -27.34
C GLY A 360 0.61 -10.91 -28.40
N GLU A 361 0.36 -11.52 -29.56
CA GLU A 361 -0.43 -10.90 -30.63
C GLU A 361 -1.87 -10.71 -30.16
N HIS A 362 -2.49 -9.57 -30.48
CA HIS A 362 -3.82 -9.17 -30.01
C HIS A 362 -4.00 -9.24 -28.48
N ASN A 363 -2.92 -9.16 -27.71
CA ASN A 363 -2.92 -9.24 -26.24
C ASN A 363 -3.46 -10.58 -25.68
N LEU A 364 -3.33 -11.68 -26.44
CA LEU A 364 -3.84 -13.01 -26.06
C LEU A 364 -3.02 -13.73 -24.96
N ALA A 365 -1.75 -13.34 -24.74
CA ALA A 365 -0.89 -14.08 -23.82
C ALA A 365 -1.45 -14.06 -22.39
N GLY A 366 -1.53 -15.24 -21.78
CA GLY A 366 -2.02 -15.38 -20.41
C GLY A 366 -3.55 -15.38 -20.26
N GLU A 367 -4.32 -15.37 -21.35
CA GLU A 367 -5.77 -15.61 -21.33
C GLU A 367 -6.09 -17.05 -20.94
N ALA A 368 -6.03 -17.33 -19.63
CA ALA A 368 -6.06 -18.67 -19.07
C ALA A 368 -7.41 -19.37 -19.28
N THR A 369 -8.48 -18.61 -19.52
CA THR A 369 -9.81 -19.14 -19.87
C THR A 369 -9.74 -20.15 -21.02
N TYR A 370 -8.91 -19.89 -22.06
CA TYR A 370 -8.77 -20.81 -23.18
C TYR A 370 -8.08 -22.13 -22.78
N ILE A 371 -7.10 -22.07 -21.87
CA ILE A 371 -6.45 -23.27 -21.32
C ILE A 371 -7.45 -24.02 -20.44
N SER A 372 -8.09 -23.34 -19.48
CA SER A 372 -9.03 -23.97 -18.56
C SER A 372 -10.18 -24.68 -19.29
N ASN A 373 -10.66 -24.15 -20.41
CA ASN A 373 -11.72 -24.79 -21.18
C ASN A 373 -11.27 -26.05 -21.94
N LEU A 374 -9.97 -26.25 -22.16
CA LEU A 374 -9.41 -27.41 -22.86
C LEU A 374 -8.98 -28.53 -21.91
N VAL A 375 -8.69 -28.21 -20.64
CA VAL A 375 -8.17 -29.17 -19.69
C VAL A 375 -9.29 -30.07 -19.14
N SER A 376 -8.99 -31.35 -18.99
CA SER A 376 -9.89 -32.32 -18.37
C SER A 376 -9.80 -32.27 -16.84
N TYR A 377 -10.89 -31.89 -16.17
CA TYR A 377 -11.01 -31.88 -14.72
C TYR A 377 -11.78 -33.09 -14.18
N SER A 378 -11.58 -33.41 -12.90
CA SER A 378 -12.28 -34.51 -12.20
C SER A 378 -13.79 -34.30 -12.08
N ARG A 379 -14.22 -33.03 -12.07
CA ARG A 379 -15.61 -32.58 -11.99
C ARG A 379 -15.76 -31.23 -12.70
N PRO A 380 -16.98 -30.78 -13.01
CA PRO A 380 -17.21 -29.46 -13.59
C PRO A 380 -16.55 -28.34 -12.77
N MET A 381 -15.97 -27.31 -13.42
CA MET A 381 -15.21 -26.26 -12.72
C MET A 381 -15.99 -25.57 -11.60
N ARG A 382 -17.30 -25.41 -11.75
CA ARG A 382 -18.16 -24.83 -10.70
C ARG A 382 -18.17 -25.65 -9.42
N GLN A 383 -18.10 -26.97 -9.52
CA GLN A 383 -18.05 -27.86 -8.36
C GLN A 383 -16.63 -27.97 -7.78
N LEU A 384 -15.59 -27.67 -8.57
CA LEU A 384 -14.21 -27.66 -8.07
C LEU A 384 -14.00 -26.56 -7.04
N ILE A 385 -14.46 -25.34 -7.37
CA ILE A 385 -14.24 -24.14 -6.54
C ILE A 385 -15.01 -24.17 -5.21
N GLU A 386 -15.92 -25.13 -5.01
CA GLU A 386 -16.65 -25.33 -3.75
C GLU A 386 -15.78 -25.97 -2.66
N THR A 387 -14.59 -26.48 -3.01
CA THR A 387 -13.68 -27.16 -2.09
C THR A 387 -12.23 -26.72 -2.32
N GLN A 388 -11.42 -26.69 -1.27
CA GLN A 388 -9.99 -26.34 -1.41
C GLN A 388 -9.24 -27.32 -2.32
N GLU A 389 -9.54 -28.62 -2.23
CA GLU A 389 -8.92 -29.66 -3.07
C GLU A 389 -9.27 -29.47 -4.55
N GLY A 390 -10.53 -29.19 -4.86
CA GLY A 390 -10.96 -28.90 -6.22
C GLY A 390 -10.38 -27.60 -6.77
N LEU A 391 -10.30 -26.55 -5.94
CA LEU A 391 -9.63 -25.31 -6.31
C LEU A 391 -8.14 -25.53 -6.60
N CYS A 392 -7.45 -26.36 -5.81
CA CYS A 392 -6.06 -26.73 -6.08
C CYS A 392 -5.92 -27.48 -7.42
N GLU A 393 -6.84 -28.40 -7.72
CA GLU A 393 -6.92 -29.06 -9.04
C GLU A 393 -7.11 -28.05 -10.17
N LEU A 394 -8.06 -27.13 -10.03
CA LEU A 394 -8.33 -26.08 -11.01
C LEU A 394 -7.05 -25.27 -11.30
N LEU A 395 -6.42 -24.75 -10.24
CA LEU A 395 -5.22 -23.92 -10.34
C LEU A 395 -4.04 -24.69 -10.94
N ALA A 396 -3.75 -25.88 -10.43
CA ALA A 396 -2.61 -26.67 -10.90
C ALA A 396 -2.75 -27.02 -12.39
N LYS A 397 -3.91 -27.51 -12.80
CA LYS A 397 -4.17 -27.91 -14.20
C LYS A 397 -4.16 -26.74 -15.17
N THR A 398 -4.56 -25.55 -14.73
CA THR A 398 -4.47 -24.33 -15.55
C THR A 398 -3.03 -23.80 -15.65
N LEU A 399 -2.25 -23.88 -14.55
CA LEU A 399 -0.91 -23.29 -14.47
C LEU A 399 0.19 -24.19 -15.03
N VAL A 400 0.09 -25.51 -14.90
CA VAL A 400 1.11 -26.45 -15.40
C VAL A 400 1.45 -26.23 -16.89
N PRO A 401 0.48 -26.05 -17.81
CA PRO A 401 0.78 -25.73 -19.21
C PRO A 401 1.59 -24.43 -19.38
N MET A 402 1.26 -23.40 -18.60
CA MET A 402 1.98 -22.12 -18.66
C MET A 402 3.40 -22.26 -18.09
N ILE A 403 3.56 -23.00 -16.99
CA ILE A 403 4.87 -23.31 -16.39
C ILE A 403 5.74 -24.07 -17.41
N ALA A 404 5.18 -25.09 -18.08
CA ALA A 404 5.89 -25.87 -19.08
C ALA A 404 6.27 -25.05 -20.32
N THR A 405 5.48 -24.02 -20.66
CA THR A 405 5.72 -23.17 -21.84
C THR A 405 6.74 -22.07 -21.56
N ILE A 406 6.64 -21.41 -20.39
CA ILE A 406 7.45 -20.23 -20.06
C ILE A 406 8.69 -20.59 -19.25
N GLY A 407 8.64 -21.62 -18.41
CA GLY A 407 9.69 -21.93 -17.43
C GLY A 407 9.97 -20.78 -16.46
N PRO A 408 8.96 -20.23 -15.76
CA PRO A 408 9.16 -19.08 -14.87
C PRO A 408 9.97 -19.48 -13.62
N GLN A 409 10.57 -18.48 -12.96
CA GLN A 409 11.24 -18.70 -11.66
C GLN A 409 10.22 -18.74 -10.51
N ALA A 410 9.11 -18.02 -10.64
CA ALA A 410 8.05 -17.98 -9.65
C ALA A 410 6.67 -17.83 -10.29
N VAL A 411 5.66 -18.36 -9.59
CA VAL A 411 4.23 -18.16 -9.88
C VAL A 411 3.57 -17.53 -8.68
N TYR A 412 3.06 -16.31 -8.88
CA TYR A 412 2.26 -15.59 -7.91
C TYR A 412 0.78 -15.87 -8.18
N ILE A 413 0.03 -16.25 -7.14
CA ILE A 413 -1.39 -16.58 -7.25
C ILE A 413 -2.19 -15.60 -6.40
N ALA A 414 -2.99 -14.76 -7.05
CA ALA A 414 -4.00 -13.91 -6.44
C ALA A 414 -5.37 -14.60 -6.53
N SER A 415 -5.82 -15.18 -5.43
CA SER A 415 -7.16 -15.76 -5.30
C SER A 415 -7.60 -15.70 -3.85
N ASP A 416 -8.72 -15.01 -3.61
CA ASP A 416 -9.25 -14.82 -2.26
C ASP A 416 -9.77 -16.15 -1.68
N ASP A 417 -10.26 -17.07 -2.53
CA ASP A 417 -10.79 -18.37 -2.12
C ASP A 417 -9.70 -19.40 -1.78
N LEU A 418 -8.47 -19.20 -2.25
CA LEU A 418 -7.37 -20.14 -2.00
C LEU A 418 -6.85 -19.96 -0.58
N GLN A 419 -6.99 -20.96 0.28
CA GLN A 419 -6.52 -20.85 1.67
C GLN A 419 -5.01 -21.07 1.78
N ASP A 420 -4.51 -22.17 1.20
CA ASP A 420 -3.11 -22.61 1.32
C ASP A 420 -2.50 -22.95 -0.05
N ILE A 421 -1.31 -22.41 -0.31
CA ILE A 421 -0.54 -22.64 -1.53
C ILE A 421 0.05 -24.05 -1.61
N CYS A 422 0.26 -24.72 -0.47
CA CYS A 422 0.85 -26.06 -0.44
C CYS A 422 -0.02 -27.11 -1.14
N GLY A 423 -1.35 -26.94 -1.11
CA GLY A 423 -2.29 -27.81 -1.83
C GLY A 423 -2.10 -27.73 -3.34
N VAL A 424 -1.86 -26.53 -3.87
CA VAL A 424 -1.58 -26.32 -5.30
C VAL A 424 -0.27 -27.00 -5.69
N ARG A 425 0.78 -26.87 -4.86
CA ARG A 425 2.06 -27.56 -5.09
C ARG A 425 1.90 -29.08 -5.18
N LYS A 426 1.25 -29.69 -4.19
CA LYS A 426 1.02 -31.15 -4.15
C LYS A 426 0.22 -31.64 -5.36
N GLU A 427 -0.72 -30.83 -5.82
CA GLU A 427 -1.49 -31.15 -7.03
C GLU A 427 -0.63 -31.05 -8.29
N MET A 428 0.24 -30.03 -8.40
CA MET A 428 1.18 -29.87 -9.51
C MET A 428 2.20 -31.02 -9.60
N GLU A 429 2.63 -31.59 -8.47
CA GLU A 429 3.57 -32.72 -8.40
C GLU A 429 3.06 -33.99 -9.09
N LYS A 430 1.75 -34.08 -9.35
CA LYS A 430 1.16 -35.17 -10.14
C LYS A 430 1.49 -35.07 -11.63
N TYR A 431 1.83 -33.88 -12.11
CA TYR A 431 2.02 -33.58 -13.54
C TYR A 431 3.45 -33.14 -13.88
N LEU A 432 4.19 -32.60 -12.90
CA LEU A 432 5.56 -32.13 -13.03
C LEU A 432 6.45 -32.74 -11.93
N PRO A 433 7.70 -33.13 -12.21
CA PRO A 433 8.65 -33.45 -11.15
C PRO A 433 8.83 -32.24 -10.23
N ALA A 434 8.93 -32.47 -8.91
CA ALA A 434 8.98 -31.41 -7.90
C ALA A 434 10.08 -30.36 -8.16
N SER A 435 11.21 -30.76 -8.75
CA SER A 435 12.33 -29.89 -9.12
C SER A 435 12.02 -28.89 -10.24
N TYR A 436 10.97 -29.10 -11.04
CA TYR A 436 10.52 -28.20 -12.10
C TYR A 436 9.35 -27.31 -11.68
N ILE A 437 8.81 -27.49 -10.47
CA ILE A 437 7.76 -26.62 -9.95
C ILE A 437 8.42 -25.35 -9.41
N PRO A 438 8.10 -24.17 -9.96
CA PRO A 438 8.69 -22.91 -9.52
C PRO A 438 8.30 -22.55 -8.09
N ASP A 439 8.88 -21.46 -7.57
CA ASP A 439 8.41 -20.90 -6.31
C ASP A 439 6.95 -20.49 -6.46
N LEU A 440 6.10 -20.95 -5.54
CA LEU A 440 4.67 -20.62 -5.53
C LEU A 440 4.40 -19.64 -4.40
N ILE A 441 3.88 -18.46 -4.73
CA ILE A 441 3.58 -17.40 -3.76
C ILE A 441 2.10 -17.07 -3.83
N LYS A 442 1.39 -17.17 -2.70
CA LYS A 442 0.03 -16.62 -2.58
C LYS A 442 0.12 -15.12 -2.31
N LEU A 443 -0.52 -14.31 -3.15
CA LEU A 443 -0.63 -12.87 -2.94
C LEU A 443 -1.73 -12.57 -1.91
N GLN A 444 -1.38 -11.89 -0.82
CA GLN A 444 -2.32 -11.50 0.23
C GLN A 444 -3.14 -10.27 -0.15
N SER A 445 -2.55 -9.33 -0.89
CA SER A 445 -3.23 -8.18 -1.47
C SER A 445 -2.69 -7.94 -2.88
N LYS A 446 -3.59 -7.75 -3.84
CA LYS A 446 -3.29 -7.49 -5.26
C LYS A 446 -3.39 -6.00 -5.60
N GLU A 447 -4.13 -5.27 -4.80
CA GLU A 447 -4.54 -3.88 -5.00
C GLU A 447 -3.31 -2.97 -5.13
N ASN A 448 -2.37 -3.06 -4.18
CA ASN A 448 -1.19 -2.21 -4.23
C ASN A 448 -0.29 -2.52 -5.44
N TYR A 449 -0.08 -3.80 -5.77
CA TYR A 449 0.67 -4.18 -6.96
C TYR A 449 -0.02 -3.67 -8.23
N MET A 450 -1.35 -3.81 -8.33
CA MET A 450 -2.12 -3.30 -9.46
C MET A 450 -1.97 -1.79 -9.61
N MET A 451 -2.10 -1.03 -8.51
CA MET A 451 -2.00 0.43 -8.53
C MET A 451 -0.59 0.92 -8.87
N VAL A 452 0.45 0.25 -8.39
CA VAL A 452 1.83 0.59 -8.74
C VAL A 452 2.13 0.20 -10.18
N GLY A 453 1.75 -1.01 -10.60
CA GLY A 453 1.91 -1.47 -11.98
C GLY A 453 1.21 -0.54 -12.98
N LEU A 454 -0.02 -0.12 -12.68
CA LEU A 454 -0.75 0.85 -13.49
C LEU A 454 -0.03 2.20 -13.60
N PHE A 455 0.46 2.73 -12.48
CA PHE A 455 1.24 3.97 -12.47
C PHE A 455 2.49 3.86 -13.35
N LEU A 456 3.29 2.79 -13.17
CA LEU A 456 4.50 2.54 -13.95
C LEU A 456 4.21 2.43 -15.45
N ARG A 457 3.14 1.71 -15.82
CA ARG A 457 2.76 1.54 -17.22
C ARG A 457 2.25 2.82 -17.85
N CYS A 458 1.59 3.68 -17.09
CA CYS A 458 1.23 5.02 -17.57
C CYS A 458 2.48 5.84 -17.90
N ILE A 459 3.48 5.84 -17.01
CA ILE A 459 4.75 6.56 -17.25
C ILE A 459 5.43 6.04 -18.50
N TRP A 460 5.64 4.73 -18.61
CA TRP A 460 6.30 4.14 -19.79
C TRP A 460 5.54 4.41 -21.09
N ALA A 461 4.20 4.39 -21.07
CA ALA A 461 3.40 4.73 -22.23
C ALA A 461 3.54 6.21 -22.64
N ILE A 462 3.64 7.12 -21.66
CA ILE A 462 3.89 8.55 -21.91
C ILE A 462 5.28 8.74 -22.52
N ASP A 463 6.29 8.07 -21.97
CA ASP A 463 7.67 8.13 -22.47
C ASP A 463 7.77 7.58 -23.89
N ASP A 464 7.12 6.45 -24.19
CA ASP A 464 7.03 5.87 -25.54
C ASP A 464 6.32 6.82 -26.53
N GLU A 465 5.21 7.46 -26.12
CA GLU A 465 4.53 8.48 -26.93
C GLU A 465 5.44 9.66 -27.24
N ASN A 466 6.17 10.15 -26.23
CA ASN A 466 7.12 11.26 -26.37
C ASN A 466 8.30 10.87 -27.27
N PHE A 467 8.81 9.65 -27.13
CA PHE A 467 9.86 9.09 -27.98
C PHE A 467 9.42 9.04 -29.44
N ARG A 468 8.23 8.49 -29.74
CA ARG A 468 7.69 8.42 -31.11
C ARG A 468 7.48 9.79 -31.73
N LYS A 469 7.09 10.80 -30.93
CA LYS A 469 6.90 12.19 -31.41
C LYS A 469 8.21 12.94 -31.65
N ASN A 470 9.24 12.68 -30.85
CA ASN A 470 10.47 13.50 -30.82
C ASN A 470 11.71 12.81 -31.40
N GLY A 471 11.65 11.51 -31.76
CA GLY A 471 12.69 10.81 -32.54
C GLY A 471 14.07 10.68 -31.87
N LEU A 472 14.19 10.86 -30.54
CA LEU A 472 15.47 10.83 -29.83
C LEU A 472 15.82 9.43 -29.35
N ALA A 473 16.82 8.81 -29.98
CA ALA A 473 17.37 7.49 -29.66
C ALA A 473 17.98 7.44 -28.24
N ASN A 474 17.23 6.91 -27.29
CA ASN A 474 17.78 6.13 -26.18
C ASN A 474 16.90 4.89 -26.05
N THR A 475 17.38 3.75 -26.52
CA THR A 475 16.83 2.45 -26.14
C THR A 475 16.95 2.33 -24.63
N PHE A 476 15.84 2.52 -23.91
CA PHE A 476 15.78 2.18 -22.48
C PHE A 476 15.72 0.67 -22.35
N VAL A 477 16.90 0.07 -22.31
CA VAL A 477 17.11 -1.24 -21.69
C VAL A 477 16.91 -1.03 -20.19
N ILE A 478 16.06 -1.84 -19.54
CA ILE A 478 15.99 -1.92 -18.08
C ILE A 478 17.44 -2.03 -17.57
N PRO A 479 17.94 -1.09 -16.75
CA PRO A 479 19.37 -1.05 -16.46
C PRO A 479 19.83 -2.39 -15.89
N GLU A 480 20.79 -3.02 -16.55
CA GLU A 480 21.43 -4.26 -16.08
C GLU A 480 22.31 -4.04 -14.84
N ASN A 481 22.46 -2.81 -14.34
CA ASN A 481 23.42 -2.50 -13.29
C ASN A 481 22.75 -2.03 -12.00
N ASN A 482 22.56 -2.98 -11.08
CA ASN A 482 23.11 -2.92 -9.72
C ASN A 482 22.62 -4.11 -8.88
N PHE A 483 23.09 -5.33 -9.19
CA PHE A 483 22.94 -6.43 -8.24
C PHE A 483 24.22 -7.28 -8.22
N LYS A 484 24.97 -7.12 -7.13
CA LYS A 484 25.81 -8.18 -6.57
C LYS A 484 24.93 -9.04 -5.67
#